data_AF-A0A357EX47-F1
#
_entry.id   AF-A0A357EX47-F1
#
_cell.length_a   1.000
_cell.length_b   1.000
_cell.length_c   1.000
_cell.angle_alpha   90.00
_cell.angle_beta   90.00
_cell.angle_gamma   90.00
#
_symmetry.space_group_name_H-M   'P 1'
#
loop_
_entity.id
_entity.type
_entity.pdbx_description
1 polymer ?
#
loop_
_entity_poly.entity_id
_entity_poly.type
_entity_poly.pdbx_seq_one_letter_code
_entity_poly.pdbx_strand_id
1 'polypeptide(L)'
;SLFSVPYHLTTIEAVRQIHSILKSDGVVIFNLGSALTGDSGRFFQAEFATYRAVFPDVLVFQVNAKRAPEELQNLIIVARKTDSPAAAPADPQIAELLSHRADTAALRAGAPAAFPAAEISNQAILTDDLAPVEYFNSLAQRNYRPGQ
;
A
#
# COMPACT_ATOMS: atom_id res chain seq x y z
N SER A 1 0.05 -4.98 -19.29
CA SER A 1 -1.24 -4.65 -18.68
C SER A 1 -1.01 -4.02 -17.31
N LEU A 2 -1.41 -2.76 -17.11
CA LEU A 2 -1.21 -1.99 -15.87
C LEU A 2 -2.31 -2.21 -14.82
N PHE A 3 -3.36 -2.99 -15.13
CA PHE A 3 -4.59 -3.08 -14.33
C PHE A 3 -5.00 -4.53 -14.01
N SER A 4 -4.03 -5.42 -13.85
CA SER A 4 -4.28 -6.84 -13.56
C SER A 4 -3.62 -7.29 -12.27
N VAL A 5 -3.60 -6.45 -11.23
CA VAL A 5 -3.29 -6.95 -9.88
C VAL A 5 -4.40 -7.96 -9.55
N PRO A 6 -4.09 -9.26 -9.40
CA PRO A 6 -5.10 -10.23 -9.05
C PRO A 6 -5.62 -9.87 -7.66
N TYR A 7 -6.90 -9.52 -7.54
CA TYR A 7 -7.47 -9.01 -6.30
C TYR A 7 -7.27 -9.97 -5.12
N HIS A 8 -7.21 -11.27 -5.38
CA HIS A 8 -6.89 -12.32 -4.41
C HIS A 8 -5.53 -12.16 -3.71
N LEU A 9 -4.65 -11.24 -4.16
CA LEU A 9 -3.36 -10.96 -3.51
C LEU A 9 -3.38 -9.70 -2.63
N THR A 10 -4.52 -9.01 -2.57
CA THR A 10 -4.66 -7.68 -1.96
C THR A 10 -5.54 -7.70 -0.70
N THR A 11 -6.12 -8.85 -0.38
CA THR A 11 -7.06 -9.03 0.73
C THR A 11 -6.36 -9.30 2.05
N ILE A 12 -7.04 -9.03 3.16
CA ILE A 12 -6.48 -9.27 4.50
C ILE A 12 -6.13 -10.75 4.71
N GLU A 13 -6.88 -11.68 4.10
CA GLU A 13 -6.61 -13.11 4.10
C GLU A 13 -5.25 -13.41 3.44
N ALA A 14 -5.04 -12.89 2.22
CA ALA A 14 -3.79 -13.03 1.50
C ALA A 14 -2.61 -12.40 2.25
N VAL A 15 -2.80 -11.19 2.79
CA VAL A 15 -1.79 -10.48 3.58
C VAL A 15 -1.42 -11.26 4.85
N ARG A 16 -2.38 -11.87 5.54
CA ARG A 16 -2.13 -12.76 6.69
C ARG A 16 -1.31 -13.99 6.30
N GLN A 17 -1.58 -14.56 5.13
CA GLN A 17 -0.83 -15.72 4.62
C GLN A 17 0.60 -15.33 4.22
N ILE A 18 0.79 -14.17 3.59
CA ILE A 18 2.12 -13.59 3.32
C ILE A 18 2.87 -13.39 4.65
N HIS A 19 2.22 -12.80 5.65
CA HIS A 19 2.82 -12.59 6.96
C HIS A 19 3.24 -13.90 7.65
N SER A 20 2.45 -14.98 7.52
CA SER A 20 2.72 -16.26 8.19
C SER A 20 3.92 -17.01 7.60
N ILE A 21 4.19 -16.90 6.29
CA ILE A 21 5.32 -17.56 5.64
C ILE A 21 6.65 -16.82 5.79
N LEU A 22 6.62 -15.55 6.18
CA LEU A 22 7.82 -14.75 6.42
C LEU A 22 8.50 -15.12 7.76
N LYS A 23 9.84 -15.10 7.76
CA LYS A 23 10.66 -15.16 9.00
C LYS A 23 10.31 -14.02 9.95
N SER A 24 10.71 -14.10 11.23
CA SER A 24 10.39 -13.10 12.27
C SER A 24 10.84 -11.67 11.93
N ASP A 25 11.92 -11.52 11.16
CA ASP A 25 12.48 -10.27 10.65
C ASP A 25 12.13 -10.02 9.17
N GLY A 26 11.19 -10.79 8.63
CA GLY A 26 10.84 -10.78 7.22
C GLY A 26 10.20 -9.46 6.77
N VAL A 27 10.40 -9.16 5.49
CA VAL A 27 9.90 -7.98 4.81
C VAL A 27 9.22 -8.42 3.51
N VAL A 28 8.09 -7.82 3.20
CA VAL A 28 7.47 -7.89 1.87
C VAL A 28 7.57 -6.53 1.20
N ILE A 29 8.00 -6.54 -0.06
CA ILE A 29 8.13 -5.34 -0.89
C ILE A 29 7.36 -5.59 -2.17
N PHE A 30 6.50 -4.65 -2.54
CA PHE A 30 5.72 -4.75 -3.75
C PHE A 30 5.49 -3.38 -4.38
N ASN A 31 5.27 -3.41 -5.70
CA ASN A 31 4.97 -2.24 -6.50
C ASN A 31 3.46 -2.11 -6.70
N LEU A 32 2.96 -0.89 -6.60
CA LEU A 32 1.57 -0.56 -6.85
C LEU A 32 1.47 0.68 -7.75
N GLY A 33 0.82 0.55 -8.89
CA GLY A 33 0.45 1.69 -9.73
C GLY A 33 -0.79 2.40 -9.18
N SER A 34 -0.62 3.54 -8.49
CA SER A 34 -1.73 4.31 -7.90
C SER A 34 -1.29 5.75 -7.59
N ALA A 35 -2.20 6.56 -7.04
CA ALA A 35 -1.87 7.85 -6.44
C ALA A 35 -1.82 7.71 -4.91
N LEU A 36 -1.16 8.63 -4.20
CA LEU A 36 -1.17 8.66 -2.74
C LEU A 36 -2.52 9.14 -2.18
N THR A 37 -3.16 10.08 -2.87
CA THR A 37 -4.40 10.75 -2.45
C THR A 37 -5.39 10.86 -3.61
N GLY A 38 -6.58 11.41 -3.32
CA GLY A 38 -7.64 11.61 -4.30
C GLY A 38 -8.31 10.31 -4.77
N ASP A 39 -9.19 10.43 -5.75
CA ASP A 39 -9.97 9.29 -6.27
C ASP A 39 -9.08 8.17 -6.85
N SER A 40 -8.00 8.56 -7.51
CA SER A 40 -6.99 7.64 -8.07
C SER A 40 -6.17 6.91 -7.00
N GLY A 41 -6.20 7.38 -5.74
CA GLY A 41 -5.49 6.81 -4.61
C GLY A 41 -6.33 5.92 -3.70
N ARG A 42 -7.64 5.80 -3.94
CA ARG A 42 -8.55 4.99 -3.09
C ARG A 42 -8.11 3.53 -2.98
N PHE A 43 -7.61 2.96 -4.07
CA PHE A 43 -7.08 1.59 -4.05
C PHE A 43 -5.83 1.48 -3.18
N PHE A 44 -4.86 2.38 -3.33
CA PHE A 44 -3.69 2.43 -2.46
C PHE A 44 -4.06 2.62 -0.99
N GLN A 45 -5.02 3.48 -0.67
CA GLN A 45 -5.47 3.68 0.70
C GLN A 45 -6.06 2.41 1.31
N ALA A 46 -6.83 1.66 0.53
CA ALA A 46 -7.38 0.38 0.96
C ALA A 46 -6.30 -0.70 1.12
N GLU A 47 -5.37 -0.79 0.18
CA GLU A 47 -4.23 -1.71 0.23
C GLU A 47 -3.33 -1.40 1.43
N PHE A 48 -3.01 -0.13 1.64
CA PHE A 48 -2.20 0.35 2.76
C PHE A 48 -2.87 0.05 4.10
N ALA A 49 -4.19 0.27 4.22
CA ALA A 49 -4.96 -0.09 5.42
C ALA A 49 -4.93 -1.60 5.68
N THR A 50 -5.09 -2.41 4.63
CA THR A 50 -5.06 -3.88 4.71
C THR A 50 -3.71 -4.39 5.22
N TYR A 51 -2.60 -3.91 4.65
CA TYR A 51 -1.26 -4.27 5.13
C TYR A 51 -1.00 -3.81 6.56
N ARG A 52 -1.45 -2.60 6.93
CA ARG A 52 -1.29 -2.08 8.31
C ARG A 52 -2.10 -2.83 9.36
N ALA A 53 -3.15 -3.53 8.97
CA ALA A 53 -3.92 -4.38 9.88
C ALA A 53 -3.16 -5.66 10.28
N VAL A 54 -2.09 -6.02 9.55
CA VAL A 54 -1.33 -7.26 9.75
C VAL A 54 0.13 -7.00 10.12
N PHE A 55 0.78 -6.02 9.47
CA PHE A 55 2.19 -5.72 9.69
C PHE A 55 2.36 -4.53 10.66
N PRO A 56 3.27 -4.62 11.65
CA PRO A 56 3.52 -3.55 12.60
C PRO A 56 4.13 -2.29 11.98
N ASP A 57 4.87 -2.43 10.87
CA ASP A 57 5.40 -1.28 10.14
C ASP A 57 5.19 -1.40 8.62
N VAL A 58 4.60 -0.36 8.04
CA VAL A 58 4.31 -0.27 6.61
C VAL A 58 4.75 1.10 6.10
N LEU A 59 5.71 1.09 5.18
CA LEU A 59 6.34 2.26 4.59
C LEU A 59 5.93 2.37 3.12
N VAL A 60 5.87 3.61 2.61
CA VAL A 60 5.50 3.89 1.23
C VAL A 60 6.52 4.85 0.65
N PHE A 61 7.00 4.55 -0.55
CA PHE A 61 7.99 5.36 -1.26
C PHE A 61 7.45 5.69 -2.66
N GLN A 62 7.56 6.96 -3.03
CA GLN A 62 7.26 7.39 -4.38
C GLN A 62 8.44 7.07 -5.30
N VAL A 63 8.21 6.42 -6.44
CA VAL A 63 9.28 6.25 -7.43
C VAL A 63 9.71 7.62 -7.99
N ASN A 64 8.77 8.56 -8.12
CA ASN A 64 9.06 9.94 -8.51
C ASN A 64 8.51 10.93 -7.48
N ALA A 65 9.36 11.36 -6.54
CA ALA A 65 8.99 12.29 -5.49
C ALA A 65 8.57 13.69 -5.96
N LYS A 66 8.77 14.03 -7.25
CA LYS A 66 8.33 15.31 -7.84
C LYS A 66 6.87 15.29 -8.29
N ARG A 67 6.26 14.10 -8.41
CA ARG A 67 4.84 13.99 -8.78
C ARG A 67 3.96 14.44 -7.63
N ALA A 68 2.83 15.08 -7.96
CA ALA A 68 1.87 15.46 -6.96
C ALA A 68 1.22 14.21 -6.34
N PRO A 69 0.76 14.27 -5.07
CA PRO A 69 0.15 13.12 -4.38
C PRO A 69 -1.05 12.51 -5.11
N GLU A 70 -1.80 13.29 -5.88
CA GLU A 70 -2.99 12.87 -6.62
C GLU A 70 -2.65 12.25 -7.99
N GLU A 71 -1.40 12.40 -8.45
CA GLU A 71 -0.96 11.89 -9.75
C GLU A 71 -0.65 10.38 -9.67
N LEU A 72 -1.16 9.66 -10.66
CA LEU A 72 -0.90 8.23 -10.79
C LEU A 72 0.60 7.98 -11.02
N GLN A 73 1.18 7.11 -10.23
CA GLN A 73 2.58 6.74 -10.29
C GLN A 73 2.82 5.35 -9.71
N ASN A 74 4.08 4.91 -9.75
CA ASN A 74 4.49 3.71 -9.04
C ASN A 74 4.82 4.07 -7.59
N LEU A 75 4.13 3.42 -6.67
CA LEU A 75 4.42 3.41 -5.25
C LEU A 75 5.12 2.09 -4.92
N ILE A 76 6.15 2.16 -4.09
CA ILE A 76 6.77 0.99 -3.47
C ILE A 76 6.28 0.91 -2.05
N ILE A 77 5.61 -0.19 -1.71
CA ILE A 77 5.16 -0.48 -0.35
C ILE A 77 6.10 -1.50 0.27
N VAL A 78 6.55 -1.20 1.48
CA VAL A 78 7.44 -2.06 2.27
C VAL A 78 6.74 -2.36 3.59
N ALA A 79 6.34 -3.62 3.81
CA ALA A 79 5.74 -4.05 5.07
C ALA A 79 6.70 -4.98 5.82
N ARG A 80 6.99 -4.64 7.08
CA ARG A 80 8.02 -5.29 7.91
C ARG A 80 7.36 -5.94 9.12
N LYS A 81 7.81 -7.13 9.50
CA LYS A 81 7.36 -7.80 10.74
C LYS A 81 7.95 -7.18 12.02
N THR A 82 8.86 -6.23 11.88
CA THR A 82 9.47 -5.48 12.98
C THR A 82 9.42 -3.99 12.68
N ASP A 83 9.22 -3.17 13.70
CA ASP A 83 9.26 -1.71 13.65
C ASP A 83 10.65 -1.14 13.98
N SER A 84 11.59 -2.00 14.40
CA SER A 84 12.98 -1.67 14.65
C SER A 84 13.57 -0.82 13.52
N PRO A 85 14.34 0.24 13.83
CA PRO A 85 14.99 1.07 12.82
C PRO A 85 15.85 0.21 11.87
N ALA A 86 15.71 0.45 10.56
CA ALA A 86 16.62 -0.13 9.58
C ALA A 86 17.99 0.53 9.70
N ALA A 87 19.06 -0.23 9.38
CA ALA A 87 20.39 0.35 9.25
C ALA A 87 20.40 1.43 8.17
N ALA A 88 21.26 2.44 8.34
CA ALA A 88 21.45 3.45 7.32
C ALA A 88 21.97 2.80 6.03
N PRO A 89 21.44 3.20 4.86
CA PRO A 89 21.92 2.68 3.59
C PRO A 89 23.38 3.09 3.38
N ALA A 90 24.24 2.12 3.06
CA ALA A 90 25.64 2.38 2.72
C ALA A 90 25.79 2.96 1.31
N ASP A 91 24.84 2.65 0.43
CA ASP A 91 24.82 3.10 -0.97
C ASP A 91 24.06 4.44 -1.11
N PRO A 92 24.69 5.49 -1.66
CA PRO A 92 24.03 6.78 -1.90
C PRO A 92 22.79 6.71 -2.78
N GLN A 93 22.75 5.81 -3.77
CA GLN A 93 21.58 5.63 -4.64
C GLN A 93 20.41 5.03 -3.86
N ILE A 94 20.69 4.07 -2.97
CA ILE A 94 19.66 3.52 -2.08
C ILE A 94 19.20 4.60 -1.10
N ALA A 95 20.11 5.42 -0.58
CA ALA A 95 19.76 6.54 0.29
C ALA A 95 18.83 7.55 -0.41
N GLU A 96 19.10 7.88 -1.67
CA GLU A 96 18.23 8.74 -2.48
C GLU A 96 16.84 8.12 -2.65
N LEU A 97 16.74 6.84 -3.04
CA LEU A 97 15.45 6.16 -3.20
C LEU A 97 14.65 6.11 -1.88
N LEU A 98 15.32 5.86 -0.76
CA LEU A 98 14.67 5.85 0.56
C LEU A 98 14.27 7.26 1.04
N SER A 99 14.88 8.31 0.49
CA SER A 99 14.47 9.69 0.79
C SER A 99 13.10 10.05 0.21
N HIS A 100 12.62 9.30 -0.79
CA HIS A 100 11.29 9.49 -1.39
C HIS A 100 10.13 8.92 -0.54
N ARG A 101 10.36 8.70 0.75
CA ARG A 101 9.36 8.21 1.69
C ARG A 101 8.19 9.19 1.77
N ALA A 102 6.98 8.70 1.51
CA ALA A 102 5.77 9.48 1.66
C ALA A 102 5.44 9.71 3.14
N ASP A 103 4.96 10.91 3.47
CA ASP A 103 4.33 11.15 4.76
C ASP A 103 2.93 10.54 4.75
N THR A 104 2.79 9.41 5.45
CA THR A 104 1.52 8.69 5.55
C THR A 104 0.74 9.04 6.82
N ALA A 105 1.16 10.04 7.62
CA ALA A 105 0.48 10.44 8.85
C ALA A 105 -0.99 10.82 8.62
N ALA A 106 -1.28 11.54 7.54
CA ALA A 106 -2.66 11.88 7.16
C ALA A 106 -3.49 10.63 6.80
N LEU A 107 -2.87 9.62 6.19
CA LEU A 107 -3.51 8.34 5.87
C LEU A 107 -3.72 7.46 7.11
N ARG A 108 -2.90 7.68 8.16
CA ARG A 108 -3.02 6.96 9.44
C ARG A 108 -4.28 7.33 10.22
N ALA A 109 -4.76 8.56 10.09
CA ALA A 109 -5.92 9.06 10.82
C ALA A 109 -7.25 8.34 10.47
N GLY A 110 -7.30 7.63 9.33
CA GLY A 110 -8.47 6.82 8.92
C GLY A 110 -8.41 5.34 9.31
N ALA A 111 -7.28 4.85 9.81
CA ALA A 111 -7.10 3.44 10.18
C ALA A 111 -6.95 3.35 11.70
N PRO A 112 -7.89 2.68 12.37
CA PRO A 112 -8.02 2.89 13.80
C PRO A 112 -6.89 2.13 14.54
N ALA A 113 -6.43 2.72 15.65
CA ALA A 113 -5.26 2.25 16.39
C ALA A 113 -5.48 0.83 16.93
N ALA A 114 -4.64 -0.12 16.50
CA ALA A 114 -4.52 -1.49 17.01
C ALA A 114 -5.85 -2.18 17.37
N PHE A 115 -6.47 -2.88 16.42
CA PHE A 115 -7.78 -3.50 16.66
C PHE A 115 -7.66 -4.97 17.09
N PRO A 116 -8.42 -5.40 18.11
CA PRO A 116 -8.69 -6.81 18.37
C PRO A 116 -9.53 -7.38 17.21
N ALA A 117 -9.28 -8.64 16.87
CA ALA A 117 -9.59 -9.31 15.61
C ALA A 117 -11.06 -9.40 15.15
N ALA A 118 -12.04 -8.75 15.79
CA ALA A 118 -13.46 -9.08 15.62
C ALA A 118 -14.31 -8.09 14.79
N GLU A 119 -13.91 -6.83 14.60
CA GLU A 119 -14.82 -5.84 13.96
C GLU A 119 -14.06 -4.90 13.03
N ILE A 120 -13.75 -5.40 11.83
CA ILE A 120 -13.18 -4.60 10.75
C ILE A 120 -14.35 -3.90 10.04
N SER A 121 -14.41 -2.57 10.15
CA SER A 121 -15.37 -1.75 9.41
C SER A 121 -15.14 -1.89 7.89
N ASN A 122 -16.22 -2.28 7.21
CA ASN A 122 -16.30 -2.87 5.88
C ASN A 122 -15.95 -1.95 4.69
N GLN A 123 -15.28 -0.81 4.92
CA GLN A 123 -15.09 0.24 3.89
C GLN A 123 -13.64 0.55 3.53
N ALA A 124 -12.66 0.15 4.35
CA ALA A 124 -11.25 0.48 4.11
C ALA A 124 -10.35 -0.74 3.87
N ILE A 125 -10.72 -1.93 4.33
CA ILE A 125 -9.90 -3.15 4.18
C ILE A 125 -10.47 -3.99 3.05
N LEU A 126 -9.58 -4.51 2.20
CA LEU A 126 -9.94 -5.45 1.15
C LEU A 126 -10.08 -6.84 1.77
N THR A 127 -11.19 -7.52 1.46
CA THR A 127 -11.49 -8.88 1.94
C THR A 127 -11.89 -9.74 0.76
N ASP A 128 -11.77 -11.06 0.86
CA ASP A 128 -12.18 -11.96 -0.23
C ASP A 128 -13.70 -11.91 -0.51
N ASP A 129 -14.51 -11.58 0.52
CA ASP A 129 -15.99 -11.53 0.44
C ASP A 129 -16.54 -10.25 -0.23
N LEU A 130 -15.68 -9.24 -0.41
CA LEU A 130 -16.00 -7.97 -1.05
C LEU A 130 -15.00 -7.77 -2.19
N ALA A 131 -15.49 -7.64 -3.42
CA ALA A 131 -14.64 -7.37 -4.58
C ALA A 131 -14.63 -5.88 -4.98
N PRO A 132 -14.23 -4.91 -4.13
CA PRO A 132 -14.15 -3.53 -4.55
C PRO A 132 -12.91 -3.30 -5.44
N VAL A 133 -12.02 -4.27 -5.60
CA VAL A 133 -10.84 -4.15 -6.48
C VAL A 133 -11.25 -4.00 -7.94
N GLU A 134 -12.23 -4.76 -8.42
CA GLU A 134 -12.78 -4.60 -9.78
C GLU A 134 -13.45 -3.23 -9.92
N TYR A 135 -14.14 -2.75 -8.88
CA TYR A 135 -14.74 -1.41 -8.83
C TYR A 135 -13.68 -0.29 -8.87
N PHE A 136 -12.60 -0.37 -8.08
CA PHE A 136 -11.52 0.62 -8.07
C PHE A 136 -10.74 0.62 -9.38
N ASN A 137 -10.45 -0.57 -9.93
CA ASN A 137 -9.84 -0.69 -11.25
C ASN A 137 -10.70 -0.04 -12.34
N SER A 138 -12.03 -0.20 -12.27
CA SER A 138 -12.94 0.46 -13.21
C SER A 138 -12.90 1.99 -13.12
N LEU A 139 -12.77 2.56 -11.91
CA LEU A 139 -12.64 4.02 -11.70
C LEU A 139 -11.30 4.55 -12.21
N ALA A 140 -10.20 3.84 -11.91
CA ALA A 140 -8.87 4.22 -12.37
C ALA A 140 -8.76 4.18 -13.91
N GLN A 141 -9.37 3.18 -14.55
CA GLN A 141 -9.44 3.11 -16.02
C GLN A 141 -10.29 4.23 -16.63
N ARG A 142 -11.39 4.60 -15.98
CA ARG A 142 -12.26 5.69 -16.46
C ARG A 142 -11.57 7.06 -16.44
N ASN A 143 -10.70 7.26 -15.46
CA ASN A 143 -9.95 8.51 -15.27
C ASN A 143 -8.61 8.50 -16.02
N TYR A 144 -8.18 7.36 -16.55
CA TYR A 144 -6.99 7.26 -17.41
C TYR A 144 -7.29 7.79 -18.81
N ARG A 145 -6.74 8.97 -19.15
CA ARG A 145 -6.70 9.50 -20.51
C ARG A 145 -5.29 9.34 -21.08
N PRO A 146 -5.06 8.41 -22.01
CA PRO A 146 -3.79 8.37 -22.71
C PRO A 146 -3.73 9.54 -23.70
N GLY A 147 -2.77 10.46 -23.52
CA GLY A 147 -2.41 11.46 -24.51
C GLY A 147 -3.10 12.84 -24.42
N GLN A 148 -3.18 13.43 -23.23
CA GLN A 148 -3.22 14.90 -23.09
C GLN A 148 -2.01 15.38 -22.30
#